data_AF-A0A9Q9ZQ66-F1
#
_entry.id   AF-A0A9Q9ZQ66-F1
#
_cell.length_a   1.000
_cell.length_b   1.000
_cell.length_c   1.000
_cell.angle_alpha   90.00
_cell.angle_beta   90.00
_cell.angle_gamma   90.00
#
_symmetry.space_group_name_H-M   'P 1'
#
loop_
_entity.id
_entity.type
_entity.pdbx_description
1 polymer ?
#
loop_
_entity_poly.entity_id
_entity_poly.type
_entity_poly.pdbx_seq_one_letter_code
_entity_poly.pdbx_strand_id
1 'polypeptide(L)' 'MAELNETWEEKLRKTESIRLERESILAEMGVSIKEDGGTVGVFSPKGTPHLVNLNEDPLMSECLLYYIKEGVTR' A
#
# COMPACT_ATOMS: atom_id res chain seq x y z
N MET A 1 21.13 -0.50 -32.09
CA MET A 1 20.36 -1.52 -31.34
C MET A 1 20.73 -1.54 -29.85
N ALA A 2 22.00 -1.37 -29.46
CA ALA A 2 22.42 -1.30 -28.06
C ALA A 2 21.81 -0.11 -27.28
N GLU A 3 21.88 1.12 -27.80
CA GLU A 3 21.27 2.32 -27.16
C GLU A 3 19.76 2.20 -26.93
N LEU A 4 19.04 1.50 -27.82
CA LEU A 4 17.61 1.29 -27.67
C LEU A 4 17.30 0.26 -26.59
N ASN A 5 18.13 -0.77 -26.42
CA ASN A 5 17.98 -1.74 -25.34
C ASN A 5 18.34 -1.14 -23.97
N GLU A 6 19.39 -0.34 -23.89
CA GLU A 6 19.80 0.35 -22.65
C GLU A 6 18.66 1.25 -22.11
N THR A 7 17.97 1.99 -22.99
CA THR A 7 16.85 2.83 -22.57
C THR A 7 15.59 2.05 -22.13
N TRP A 8 15.40 0.83 -22.61
CA TRP A 8 14.31 -0.05 -22.14
C TRP A 8 14.63 -0.65 -20.78
N GLU A 9 15.87 -1.08 -20.54
CA GLU A 9 16.30 -1.57 -19.23
C GLU A 9 16.17 -0.50 -18.15
N GLU A 10 16.55 0.75 -18.46
CA GLU A 10 16.38 1.86 -17.52
C GLU A 10 14.91 2.15 -17.20
N LYS A 11 14.04 2.12 -18.22
CA LYS A 11 12.58 2.27 -18.02
C LYS A 11 12.00 1.14 -17.20
N LEU A 12 12.44 -0.10 -17.44
CA LEU A 12 12.01 -1.26 -16.69
C LEU A 12 12.42 -1.13 -15.22
N ARG A 13 13.70 -0.84 -14.95
CA ARG A 13 14.23 -0.62 -13.59
C ARG A 13 13.48 0.48 -12.86
N LYS A 14 13.20 1.61 -13.53
CA LYS A 14 12.42 2.71 -12.94
C LYS A 14 10.99 2.28 -12.61
N THR A 15 10.36 1.52 -13.50
CA THR A 15 8.99 1.01 -13.31
C THR A 15 8.94 0.03 -12.15
N GLU A 16 9.90 -0.89 -12.05
CA GLU A 16 9.99 -1.83 -10.94
C GLU A 16 10.27 -1.15 -9.61
N SER A 17 11.16 -0.16 -9.57
CA SER A 17 11.42 0.62 -8.35
C SER A 17 10.14 1.28 -7.82
N ILE A 18 9.34 1.89 -8.70
CA ILE A 18 8.07 2.52 -8.32
C ILE A 18 7.06 1.46 -7.86
N ARG A 19 7.02 0.29 -8.52
CA ARG A 19 6.15 -0.82 -8.13
C ARG A 19 6.49 -1.30 -6.73
N LEU A 20 7.76 -1.56 -6.44
CA LEU A 20 8.22 -2.03 -5.13
C LEU A 20 7.96 -1.02 -4.01
N GLU A 21 8.17 0.27 -4.26
CA GLU A 21 7.86 1.33 -3.29
C GLU A 21 6.36 1.36 -2.97
N ARG A 22 5.50 1.25 -3.98
CA ARG A 22 4.03 1.18 -3.79
C ARG A 22 3.61 -0.07 -3.04
N GLU A 23 4.17 -1.23 -3.39
CA GLU A 23 3.89 -2.51 -2.70
C GLU A 23 4.33 -2.44 -1.24
N SER A 24 5.47 -1.81 -0.93
CA SER A 24 5.93 -1.62 0.44
C SER A 24 4.95 -0.76 1.26
N ILE A 25 4.47 0.35 0.69
CA ILE A 25 3.51 1.23 1.37
C ILE A 25 2.17 0.51 1.58
N LEU A 26 1.70 -0.24 0.57
CA LEU A 26 0.48 -1.04 0.68
C LEU A 26 0.61 -2.11 1.77
N ALA A 27 1.75 -2.81 1.84
CA ALA A 27 2.03 -3.79 2.88
C ALA A 27 2.09 -3.15 4.27
N GLU A 28 2.73 -1.98 4.41
CA GLU A 28 2.75 -1.21 5.66
C GLU A 28 1.33 -0.79 6.08
N MET A 29 0.47 -0.45 5.11
CA MET A 29 -0.94 -0.14 5.34
C MET A 29 -1.81 -1.38 5.59
N GLY A 30 -1.22 -2.57 5.70
CA GLY A 30 -1.91 -3.83 5.96
C GLY A 30 -2.59 -4.44 4.72
N VAL A 31 -2.38 -3.88 3.52
CA VAL A 31 -2.92 -4.43 2.28
C VAL A 31 -2.04 -5.59 1.82
N SER A 32 -2.62 -6.78 1.67
CA SER A 32 -1.91 -7.92 1.10
C SER A 32 -2.16 -8.02 -0.40
N ILE A 33 -1.09 -8.24 -1.16
CA ILE A 33 -1.08 -8.37 -2.61
C ILE A 33 -0.61 -9.79 -2.95
N LYS A 34 -1.27 -10.46 -3.88
CA LYS A 34 -0.84 -11.76 -4.43
C LYS A 34 0.35 -11.57 -5.36
N GLU A 35 1.09 -12.65 -5.60
CA GLU A 35 2.20 -12.67 -6.57
C GLU A 35 1.77 -12.31 -8.01
N ASP A 36 0.47 -12.43 -8.34
CA ASP A 36 -0.10 -12.03 -9.64
C ASP A 36 -0.48 -10.54 -9.74
N GLY A 37 -0.22 -9.75 -8.68
CA GLY A 37 -0.56 -8.32 -8.61
C GLY A 37 -1.99 -8.01 -8.17
N GLY A 38 -2.81 -9.02 -7.85
CA GLY A 38 -4.16 -8.84 -7.33
C GLY A 38 -4.19 -8.56 -5.82
N THR A 39 -5.02 -7.62 -5.37
CA THR A 39 -5.22 -7.34 -3.93
C THR A 39 -6.05 -8.45 -3.27
N VAL A 40 -5.57 -8.99 -2.13
CA VAL A 40 -6.23 -10.07 -1.36
C VAL A 40 -7.20 -9.52 -0.33
N GLY A 41 -6.82 -8.45 0.36
CA GLY A 41 -7.58 -7.90 1.49
C GLY A 41 -6.76 -6.96 2.35
N VAL A 42 -7.40 -6.46 3.41
CA VAL A 42 -6.81 -5.54 4.38
C VAL A 42 -6.68 -6.26 5.73
N PHE A 43 -5.48 -6.24 6.30
CA PHE A 43 -5.14 -6.78 7.61
C PHE A 43 -4.90 -5.63 8.59
N SER A 44 -5.18 -5.90 9.86
CA SER A 44 -4.87 -4.96 10.94
C SER A 44 -3.34 -4.79 11.07
N PRO A 45 -2.82 -3.55 11.08
CA PRO A 45 -1.41 -3.25 11.24
C PRO A 45 -0.88 -3.77 12.58
N LYS A 46 0.24 -4.51 12.57
CA LYS A 46 0.80 -5.09 13.80
C LYS A 46 1.74 -4.16 14.58
N GLY A 47 2.31 -3.14 13.92
CA GLY A 47 3.35 -2.28 14.49
C GLY A 47 2.92 -0.86 14.85
N THR A 48 1.72 -0.44 14.42
CA THR A 48 1.26 0.95 14.59
C THR A 48 -0.09 0.93 15.33
N PRO A 49 -0.23 1.66 16.44
CA PRO A 49 -1.52 1.83 17.10
C PRO A 49 -2.56 2.39 16.13
N HIS A 50 -3.77 1.85 16.19
CA HIS A 50 -4.83 2.22 15.24
C HIS A 50 -6.22 2.02 15.84
N LEU A 51 -7.20 2.73 15.28
CA LEU A 51 -8.62 2.54 15.56
C LEU A 51 -9.27 1.79 14.40
N VAL A 52 -10.14 0.83 14.72
CA VAL A 52 -11.00 0.16 13.77
C VAL A 52 -12.42 0.69 13.98
N ASN A 53 -13.04 1.17 12.91
CA ASN A 53 -14.43 1.57 12.96
C ASN A 53 -15.32 0.32 13.02
N LEU A 54 -16.18 0.25 14.04
CA LEU A 54 -17.10 -0.87 14.27
C LEU A 54 -18.51 -0.60 13.71
N ASN A 55 -18.72 0.53 13.05
CA ASN A 55 -19.98 0.81 12.37
C ASN A 55 -20.23 -0.25 11.30
N GLU A 56 -21.45 -0.79 11.29
CA GLU A 56 -21.88 -1.87 10.38
C GLU A 56 -22.43 -1.33 9.05
N ASP A 57 -22.65 -0.02 8.93
CA ASP A 57 -23.14 0.60 7.69
C ASP A 57 -22.07 0.51 6.57
N PRO A 58 -22.33 -0.24 5.48
CA PRO A 58 -21.38 -0.34 4.36
C PRO A 58 -21.20 0.97 3.58
N LEU A 59 -22.06 1.98 3.81
CA LEU A 59 -22.02 3.29 3.17
C LEU A 59 -21.54 4.40 4.12
N MET A 60 -20.93 4.04 5.26
CA MET A 60 -20.37 5.02 6.19
C MET A 60 -19.35 5.94 5.51
N SER A 61 -19.31 7.20 5.93
CA SER A 61 -18.41 8.21 5.35
C SER A 61 -17.03 8.24 6.01
N GLU A 62 -16.91 7.65 7.20
CA GLU A 62 -15.68 7.51 7.96
C GLU A 62 -14.76 6.41 7.38
N CYS A 63 -13.47 6.46 7.72
CA CYS A 63 -12.55 5.38 7.37
C CYS A 63 -12.83 4.14 8.23
N LEU A 64 -12.58 2.95 7.65
CA LEU A 64 -12.62 1.70 8.41
C LEU A 64 -11.46 1.59 9.41
N LEU A 65 -10.32 2.22 9.11
CA LEU A 65 -9.08 2.14 9.89
C LEU A 65 -8.43 3.53 10.00
N TYR A 66 -8.02 3.91 11.21
CA TYR A 66 -7.28 5.15 11.49
C TYR A 66 -5.94 4.84 12.14
N TYR A 67 -4.84 5.27 11.53
CA TYR A 67 -3.50 5.18 12.13
C TYR A 67 -3.29 6.29 13.16
N ILE A 68 -2.89 5.92 14.37
CA ILE A 68 -2.46 6.88 15.40
C ILE A 68 -0.94 6.88 15.40
N LYS A 69 -0.37 7.84 14.67
CA LYS A 69 1.08 8.08 14.66
C LYS A 69 1.47 8.91 15.87
N GLU A 70 2.77 8.94 16.17
CA GLU A 70 3.32 9.79 17.22
C GLU A 70 2.98 11.26 16.99
N GLY A 71 2.63 11.98 18.06
CA GLY A 71 2.16 13.36 18.00
C GLY A 71 0.64 13.47 18.19
N VAL A 72 0.04 14.48 17.56
CA VAL A 72 -1.38 14.78 17.71
C VAL A 72 -2.11 14.44 16.41
N THR A 73 -3.04 13.49 16.50
CA THR A 73 -4.03 13.20 15.45
C THR A 73 -5.31 13.98 15.79
N ARG A 74 -5.78 14.84 14.88
CA ARG A 74 -7.03 15.63 15.01
C ARG A 74 -8.03 15.19 13.96
#